data_AF-A0A3D0C7W2-F1
#
_entry.id   AF-A0A3D0C7W2-F1
#
_cell.length_a   1.000
_cell.length_b   1.000
_cell.length_c   1.000
_cell.angle_alpha   90.00
_cell.angle_beta   90.00
_cell.angle_gamma   90.00
#
_symmetry.space_group_name_H-M   'P 1'
#
loop_
_entity.id
_entity.type
_entity.pdbx_description
1 polymer ?
#
loop_
_entity_poly.entity_id
_entity_poly.type
_entity_poly.pdbx_seq_one_letter_code
_entity_poly.pdbx_strand_id
1 'polypeptide(L)'
;MNSEIKLRDALNRILESKPRLIESTRKLSIRAVEEEADLGNGSAYYYKDFTDEVKALIKGEPSTSSLEVDLALQKYAELKSKYDRLKVDKKRAVNVNKKHAATLHKYQHALYKIVREKEALLFDISELNNTVAKLRRKNIVSIKDKSSG
;
A
#
# COMPACT_ATOMS: atom_id res chain seq x y z
N MET A 1 4.32 6.83 -63.59
CA MET A 1 4.80 6.91 -62.20
C MET A 1 5.02 5.48 -61.72
N ASN A 2 6.23 5.12 -61.29
CA ASN A 2 6.57 3.73 -60.97
C ASN A 2 5.93 3.31 -59.63
N SER A 3 5.16 2.23 -59.59
CA SER A 3 4.42 1.77 -58.40
C SER A 3 5.33 1.44 -57.22
N GLU A 4 6.54 0.95 -57.48
CA GLU A 4 7.55 0.67 -56.44
C GLU A 4 7.96 1.93 -55.67
N ILE A 5 8.11 3.06 -56.36
CA ILE A 5 8.51 4.33 -55.73
C ILE A 5 7.43 4.79 -54.75
N LYS A 6 6.14 4.65 -55.12
CA LYS A 6 5.02 4.98 -54.23
C LYS A 6 5.02 4.14 -52.96
N LEU A 7 5.33 2.84 -53.07
CA LEU A 7 5.42 1.92 -51.93
C LEU A 7 6.57 2.30 -50.98
N ARG A 8 7.74 2.64 -51.54
CA ARG A 8 8.90 3.09 -50.74
C ARG A 8 8.65 4.43 -50.05
N ASP A 9 8.05 5.38 -50.75
CA ASP A 9 7.67 6.67 -50.16
C ASP A 9 6.62 6.50 -49.04
N ALA A 10 5.66 5.58 -49.23
CA ALA A 10 4.67 5.25 -48.20
C ALA A 10 5.32 4.61 -46.98
N LEU A 11 6.26 3.68 -47.17
CA LEU A 11 7.03 3.07 -46.08
C LEU A 11 7.78 4.15 -45.28
N ASN A 12 8.47 5.06 -45.95
CA ASN A 12 9.20 6.15 -45.29
C ASN A 12 8.29 7.05 -44.46
N ARG A 13 7.10 7.42 -44.98
CA ARG A 13 6.11 8.21 -44.22
C ARG A 13 5.64 7.51 -42.95
N ILE A 14 5.45 6.19 -43.00
CA ILE A 14 5.05 5.39 -41.84
C ILE A 14 6.18 5.35 -40.81
N LEU A 15 7.42 5.13 -41.26
CA LEU A 15 8.60 5.13 -40.38
C LEU A 15 8.85 6.50 -39.73
N GLU A 16 8.57 7.60 -40.45
CA GLU A 16 8.62 8.97 -39.91
C GLU A 16 7.41 9.34 -39.04
N SER A 17 6.48 8.41 -38.80
CA SER A 17 5.23 8.65 -38.05
C SER A 17 4.34 9.75 -38.64
N LYS A 18 4.39 9.96 -39.96
CA LYS A 18 3.58 10.94 -40.70
C LYS A 18 2.77 10.28 -41.85
N PRO A 19 1.95 9.26 -41.58
CA PRO A 19 1.08 8.70 -42.60
C PRO A 19 0.00 9.70 -43.02
N ARG A 20 -0.47 9.58 -44.26
CA ARG A 20 -1.48 10.46 -44.87
C ARG A 20 -2.86 9.80 -44.96
N LEU A 21 -2.91 8.50 -45.23
CA LEU A 21 -4.14 7.74 -45.50
C LEU A 21 -4.49 6.77 -44.38
N ILE A 22 -3.48 6.29 -43.63
CA ILE A 22 -3.68 5.42 -42.47
C ILE A 22 -3.52 6.19 -41.14
N GLU A 23 -4.08 5.63 -40.07
CA GLU A 23 -3.87 6.16 -38.72
C GLU A 23 -2.41 6.01 -38.25
N SER A 24 -1.89 7.01 -37.55
CA SER A 24 -0.51 7.03 -37.02
C SER A 24 -0.24 5.99 -35.93
N THR A 25 -1.28 5.42 -35.33
CA THR A 25 -1.20 4.37 -34.30
C THR A 25 -1.19 2.95 -34.89
N ARG A 26 -1.38 2.81 -36.22
CA ARG A 26 -1.50 1.51 -36.87
C ARG A 26 -0.13 0.83 -36.98
N LYS A 27 -0.08 -0.45 -36.66
CA LYS A 27 1.14 -1.28 -36.74
C LYS A 27 1.61 -1.43 -38.19
N LEU A 28 2.94 -1.44 -38.37
CA LEU A 28 3.58 -1.66 -39.67
C LEU A 28 3.19 -3.05 -40.22
N SER A 29 2.64 -3.07 -41.43
CA SER A 29 2.31 -4.29 -42.17
C SER A 29 2.33 -4.00 -43.66
N ILE A 30 2.53 -5.03 -44.51
CA ILE A 30 2.55 -4.86 -45.98
C ILE A 30 1.27 -4.17 -46.45
N ARG A 31 0.12 -4.58 -45.92
CA ARG A 31 -1.18 -3.97 -46.21
C ARG A 31 -1.27 -2.51 -45.78
N ALA A 32 -0.72 -2.15 -44.61
CA ALA A 32 -0.68 -0.75 -44.18
C ALA A 32 0.13 0.12 -45.14
N VAL A 33 1.22 -0.41 -45.70
CA VAL A 33 2.02 0.31 -46.70
C VAL A 33 1.31 0.43 -48.04
N GLU A 34 0.59 -0.60 -48.49
CA GLU A 34 -0.23 -0.54 -49.72
C GLU A 34 -1.37 0.49 -49.61
N GLU A 35 -2.08 0.50 -48.48
CA GLU A 35 -3.15 1.47 -48.20
C GLU A 35 -2.59 2.90 -48.10
N GLU A 36 -1.41 3.10 -47.50
CA GLU A 36 -0.73 4.40 -47.45
C GLU A 36 -0.15 4.87 -48.80
N ALA A 37 0.13 3.94 -49.71
CA ALA A 37 0.58 4.21 -51.06
C ALA A 37 -0.56 4.49 -52.05
N ASP A 38 -1.82 4.36 -51.61
CA ASP A 38 -3.02 4.40 -52.44
C ASP A 38 -2.97 3.36 -53.57
N LEU A 39 -2.56 2.14 -53.22
CA LEU A 39 -2.42 1.02 -54.15
C LEU A 39 -3.36 -0.14 -53.79
N GLY A 40 -3.71 -0.92 -54.81
CA GLY A 40 -4.56 -2.10 -54.65
C GLY A 40 -3.88 -3.19 -53.82
N ASN A 41 -4.69 -3.95 -53.08
CA ASN A 41 -4.25 -5.07 -52.27
C ASN A 41 -3.51 -6.09 -53.14
N GLY A 42 -2.23 -6.35 -52.85
CA GLY A 42 -1.38 -7.24 -53.65
C GLY A 42 -0.31 -6.54 -54.50
N SER A 43 -0.34 -5.21 -54.60
CA SER A 43 0.62 -4.43 -55.41
C SER A 43 2.06 -4.56 -54.91
N ALA A 44 2.28 -4.75 -53.61
CA ALA A 44 3.61 -4.90 -53.03
C ALA A 44 4.26 -6.24 -53.40
N TYR A 45 3.48 -7.29 -53.64
CA TYR A 45 4.00 -8.64 -53.91
C TYR A 45 4.69 -8.77 -55.27
N TYR A 46 4.47 -7.83 -56.19
CA TYR A 46 5.22 -7.75 -57.44
C TYR A 46 6.71 -7.40 -57.21
N TYR A 47 7.03 -6.79 -56.07
CA TYR A 47 8.38 -6.34 -55.72
C TYR A 47 8.89 -7.13 -54.51
N LYS A 48 9.47 -8.31 -54.79
CA LYS A 48 9.88 -9.25 -53.74
C LYS A 48 10.88 -8.63 -52.75
N ASP A 49 11.87 -7.90 -53.26
CA ASP A 49 12.90 -7.23 -52.46
C ASP A 49 12.29 -6.24 -51.46
N PHE A 50 11.28 -5.48 -51.89
CA PHE A 50 10.54 -4.57 -51.02
C PHE A 50 9.76 -5.32 -49.94
N THR A 51 9.09 -6.43 -50.28
CA THR A 51 8.36 -7.22 -49.27
C THR A 51 9.29 -7.83 -48.22
N ASP A 52 10.49 -8.22 -48.61
CA ASP A 52 11.48 -8.80 -47.70
C ASP A 52 12.10 -7.73 -46.80
N GLU A 53 12.30 -6.51 -47.31
CA GLU A 53 12.66 -5.32 -46.52
C GLU A 53 11.61 -4.98 -45.46
N VAL A 54 10.33 -4.88 -45.86
CA VAL A 54 9.22 -4.60 -44.91
C VAL A 54 9.11 -5.71 -43.86
N LYS A 55 9.26 -6.98 -44.23
CA LYS A 55 9.26 -8.09 -43.27
C LYS A 55 10.46 -8.04 -42.31
N ALA A 56 11.63 -7.61 -42.78
CA ALA A 56 12.79 -7.44 -41.93
C ALA A 56 12.55 -6.33 -40.90
N LEU A 57 11.92 -5.22 -41.30
CA LEU A 57 11.53 -4.13 -40.39
C LEU A 57 10.48 -4.59 -39.36
N ILE A 58 9.46 -5.34 -39.79
CA ILE A 58 8.45 -5.92 -38.88
C ILE A 58 9.09 -6.87 -37.86
N LYS A 59 10.10 -7.64 -38.27
CA LYS A 59 10.86 -8.53 -37.37
C LYS A 59 11.87 -7.77 -36.50
N GLY A 60 12.35 -6.62 -36.98
CA GLY A 60 13.32 -5.75 -36.31
C GLY A 60 12.67 -4.80 -35.30
N GLU A 61 11.35 -4.60 -35.34
CA GLU A 61 10.61 -4.06 -34.20
C GLU A 61 10.84 -4.99 -33.01
N PRO A 62 11.38 -4.49 -31.88
CA PRO A 62 11.51 -5.29 -30.68
C PRO A 62 10.09 -5.60 -30.20
N SER A 63 9.59 -6.75 -30.62
CA SER A 63 8.54 -7.44 -29.90
C SER A 63 9.09 -7.58 -28.48
N THR A 64 8.57 -6.77 -27.54
CA THR A 64 8.89 -6.76 -26.11
C THR A 64 9.37 -8.15 -25.72
N SER A 65 10.68 -8.28 -25.50
CA SER A 65 11.33 -9.59 -25.56
C SER A 65 10.66 -10.53 -24.57
N SER A 66 10.49 -11.81 -24.91
CA SER A 66 9.89 -12.81 -23.99
C SER A 66 10.55 -12.79 -22.60
N LEU A 67 11.81 -12.37 -22.53
CA LEU A 67 12.59 -12.13 -21.31
C LEU A 67 12.05 -10.97 -20.45
N GLU A 68 11.61 -9.85 -21.04
CA GLU A 68 11.03 -8.72 -20.29
C GLU A 68 9.67 -9.07 -19.67
N VAL A 69 8.87 -9.87 -20.40
CA VAL A 69 7.59 -10.37 -19.90
C VAL A 69 7.81 -11.33 -18.73
N ASP A 70 8.76 -12.26 -18.84
CA ASP A 70 9.12 -13.19 -17.76
C ASP A 70 9.69 -12.46 -16.53
N LEU A 71 10.55 -11.45 -16.71
CA LEU A 71 11.05 -10.63 -15.60
C LEU A 71 9.92 -9.86 -14.90
N ALA A 72 8.94 -9.33 -15.65
CA ALA A 72 7.79 -8.64 -15.08
C ALA A 72 6.89 -9.60 -14.27
N LEU A 73 6.67 -10.81 -14.77
CA LEU A 73 5.94 -11.88 -14.08
C LEU A 73 6.63 -12.31 -12.78
N GLN A 74 7.96 -12.46 -12.78
CA GLN A 74 8.73 -12.76 -11.58
C GLN A 74 8.64 -11.64 -10.54
N LYS A 75 8.86 -10.38 -10.95
CA LYS A 75 8.71 -9.22 -10.05
C LYS A 75 7.30 -9.12 -9.47
N TYR A 76 6.26 -9.42 -10.25
CA TYR A 76 4.89 -9.44 -9.77
C TYR A 76 4.67 -10.54 -8.72
N ALA A 77 5.19 -11.75 -8.96
CA ALA A 77 5.08 -12.86 -8.02
C ALA A 77 5.77 -12.55 -6.68
N GLU A 78 6.97 -11.96 -6.71
CA GLU A 78 7.69 -11.50 -5.53
C GLU A 78 6.91 -10.43 -4.76
N LEU A 79 6.40 -9.42 -5.48
CA LEU A 79 5.64 -8.33 -4.88
C LEU A 79 4.34 -8.84 -4.24
N LYS A 80 3.66 -9.77 -4.89
CA LYS A 80 2.46 -10.44 -4.36
C LYS A 80 2.79 -11.24 -3.09
N SER A 81 3.86 -12.03 -3.09
CA SER A 81 4.29 -12.76 -1.90
C SER A 81 4.61 -11.83 -0.73
N LYS A 82 5.30 -10.71 -1.00
CA LYS A 82 5.61 -9.68 0.00
C LYS A 82 4.35 -9.03 0.55
N TYR A 83 3.39 -8.70 -0.32
CA TYR A 83 2.10 -8.15 0.09
C TYR A 83 1.32 -9.10 0.99
N ASP A 84 1.25 -10.39 0.64
CA ASP A 84 0.53 -11.39 1.45
C ASP A 84 1.17 -11.56 2.83
N ARG A 85 2.50 -11.56 2.93
CA ARG A 85 3.23 -11.57 4.21
C ARG A 85 2.90 -10.33 5.05
N LEU A 86 3.02 -9.13 4.47
CA LEU A 86 2.70 -7.86 5.13
C LEU A 86 1.25 -7.81 5.62
N LYS A 87 0.32 -8.37 4.86
CA LYS A 87 -1.10 -8.44 5.23
C LYS A 87 -1.32 -9.31 6.47
N VAL A 88 -0.64 -10.45 6.55
CA VAL A 88 -0.68 -11.34 7.73
C VAL A 88 -0.03 -10.67 8.93
N ASP A 89 1.14 -10.06 8.77
CA ASP A 89 1.86 -9.36 9.84
C ASP A 89 1.05 -8.19 10.39
N LYS A 90 0.41 -7.40 9.52
CA LYS A 90 -0.50 -6.32 9.93
C LYS A 90 -1.65 -6.86 10.78
N LYS A 91 -2.30 -7.95 10.35
CA LYS A 91 -3.37 -8.58 11.14
C LYS A 91 -2.86 -9.05 12.50
N ARG A 92 -1.66 -9.64 12.55
CA ARG A 92 -1.03 -10.10 13.80
C ARG A 92 -0.75 -8.92 14.74
N ALA A 93 -0.14 -7.84 14.23
CA ALA A 93 0.16 -6.63 14.99
C ALA A 93 -1.11 -5.98 15.56
N VAL A 94 -2.18 -5.86 14.76
CA VAL A 94 -3.48 -5.34 15.21
C VAL A 94 -4.05 -6.20 16.33
N ASN A 95 -4.00 -7.52 16.20
CA ASN A 95 -4.52 -8.43 17.23
C ASN A 95 -3.71 -8.36 18.53
N VAL A 96 -2.38 -8.26 18.43
CA VAL A 96 -1.51 -8.06 19.61
C VAL A 96 -1.84 -6.73 20.29
N ASN A 97 -1.99 -5.65 19.52
CA ASN A 97 -2.32 -4.34 20.07
C ASN A 97 -3.70 -4.33 20.75
N LYS A 98 -4.71 -4.98 20.17
CA LYS A 98 -6.03 -5.15 20.81
C LYS A 98 -5.94 -5.90 22.14
N LYS A 99 -5.16 -6.98 22.20
CA LYS A 99 -4.92 -7.72 23.45
C LYS A 99 -4.21 -6.83 24.48
N HIS A 100 -3.21 -6.08 24.05
CA HIS A 100 -2.48 -5.17 24.92
C HIS A 100 -3.39 -4.06 25.48
N ALA A 101 -4.21 -3.43 24.65
CA ALA A 101 -5.19 -2.44 25.07
C ALA A 101 -6.20 -3.01 26.08
N ALA A 102 -6.73 -4.21 25.83
CA ALA A 102 -7.64 -4.86 26.77
C ALA A 102 -6.96 -5.15 28.13
N THR A 103 -5.70 -5.59 28.10
CA THR A 103 -4.90 -5.81 29.31
C THR A 103 -4.63 -4.51 30.05
N LEU A 104 -4.28 -3.42 29.35
CA LEU A 104 -4.09 -2.10 29.94
C LEU A 104 -5.38 -1.61 30.62
N HIS A 105 -6.53 -1.74 29.97
CA HIS A 105 -7.82 -1.38 30.58
C HIS A 105 -8.10 -2.15 31.86
N LYS A 106 -7.80 -3.46 31.90
CA LYS A 106 -7.94 -4.27 33.13
C LYS A 106 -7.04 -3.76 34.25
N TYR A 107 -5.77 -3.48 33.96
CA TYR A 107 -4.83 -2.93 34.95
C TYR A 107 -5.26 -1.54 35.43
N GLN A 108 -5.68 -0.66 34.53
CA GLN A 108 -6.21 0.65 34.89
C GLN A 108 -7.42 0.53 35.81
N HIS A 109 -8.37 -0.35 35.50
CA HIS A 109 -9.54 -0.56 36.35
C HIS A 109 -9.16 -1.08 37.74
N ALA A 110 -8.24 -2.05 37.81
CA ALA A 110 -7.73 -2.55 39.08
C ALA A 110 -7.01 -1.46 39.89
N LEU A 111 -6.17 -0.64 39.24
CA LEU A 111 -5.50 0.49 39.87
C LEU A 111 -6.49 1.51 40.42
N TYR A 112 -7.52 1.89 39.66
CA TYR A 112 -8.55 2.81 40.14
C TYR A 112 -9.28 2.27 41.36
N LYS A 113 -9.59 0.97 41.38
CA LYS A 113 -10.22 0.33 42.53
C LYS A 113 -9.32 0.40 43.78
N ILE A 114 -8.05 0.02 43.64
CA ILE A 114 -7.07 0.05 44.74
C ILE A 114 -6.88 1.48 45.26
N VAL A 115 -6.78 2.47 44.37
CA VAL A 115 -6.63 3.88 44.76
C VAL A 115 -7.83 4.35 45.58
N ARG A 116 -9.05 4.05 45.14
CA ARG A 116 -10.27 4.40 45.90
C ARG A 116 -10.33 3.71 47.26
N GLU A 117 -9.99 2.43 47.32
CA GLU A 117 -9.94 1.69 48.59
C GLU A 117 -8.90 2.30 49.54
N LYS A 118 -7.72 2.67 49.02
CA LYS A 118 -6.70 3.38 49.79
C LYS A 118 -7.20 4.72 50.32
N GLU A 119 -7.88 5.51 49.50
CA GLU A 119 -8.44 6.81 49.91
C GLU A 119 -9.48 6.64 51.03
N ALA A 120 -10.37 5.65 50.93
CA ALA A 120 -11.33 5.33 51.99
C ALA A 120 -10.63 4.93 53.29
N LEU A 121 -9.64 4.04 53.22
CA LEU A 121 -8.86 3.62 54.39
C LEU A 121 -8.10 4.79 55.04
N LEU A 122 -7.55 5.71 54.25
CA LEU A 122 -6.89 6.90 54.78
C LEU A 122 -7.87 7.82 55.50
N PHE A 123 -9.08 7.96 54.99
CA PHE A 123 -10.15 8.70 55.66
C PHE A 123 -10.53 8.03 56.99
N ASP A 124 -10.74 6.72 57.00
CA ASP A 124 -11.09 5.97 58.22
C ASP A 124 -10.00 6.07 59.28
N ILE A 125 -8.72 5.98 58.89
CA ILE A 125 -7.57 6.18 59.79
C ILE A 125 -7.60 7.58 60.41
N SER A 126 -7.93 8.62 59.63
CA SER A 126 -8.05 9.99 60.12
C SER A 126 -9.18 10.12 61.16
N GLU A 127 -10.36 9.56 60.88
CA GLU A 127 -11.51 9.57 61.80
C GLU A 127 -11.23 8.79 63.10
N LEU A 128 -10.60 7.62 62.99
CA LEU A 128 -10.18 6.83 64.14
C LEU A 128 -9.15 7.58 65.00
N ASN A 129 -8.15 8.21 64.39
CA ASN A 129 -7.18 9.04 65.11
C ASN A 129 -7.84 10.21 65.84
N ASN A 130 -8.80 10.88 65.19
CA ASN A 130 -9.60 11.94 65.83
C ASN A 130 -10.39 11.42 67.03
N THR A 131 -11.00 10.23 66.89
CA THR A 131 -11.76 9.58 67.97
C THR A 131 -10.85 9.21 69.14
N VAL A 132 -9.69 8.60 68.88
CA VAL A 132 -8.67 8.29 69.90
C VAL A 132 -8.21 9.57 70.60
N ALA A 133 -7.96 10.65 69.87
CA ALA A 133 -7.58 11.94 70.46
C ALA A 133 -8.69 12.55 71.34
N LYS A 134 -9.96 12.41 70.97
CA LYS A 134 -11.11 12.84 71.80
C LYS A 134 -11.22 11.99 73.07
N LEU A 135 -11.12 10.66 72.96
CA LEU A 135 -11.20 9.74 74.10
C LEU A 135 -10.03 9.96 75.09
N ARG A 136 -8.81 10.11 74.58
CA ARG A 136 -7.64 10.43 75.42
C ARG A 136 -7.84 11.74 76.18
N ARG A 137 -8.33 12.79 75.50
CA ARG A 137 -8.65 14.08 76.16
C ARG A 137 -9.73 13.94 77.23
N LYS A 138 -10.78 13.15 76.99
CA LYS A 138 -11.86 12.89 77.97
C LYS A 138 -11.37 12.12 79.21
N ASN A 139 -10.42 11.20 79.04
CA ASN A 139 -9.90 10.36 80.13
C ASN A 139 -8.76 11.02 80.93
N ILE A 140 -8.19 12.13 80.45
CA ILE A 140 -7.30 12.97 81.26
C ILE A 140 -8.18 13.80 82.20
N VAL A 141 -8.51 13.23 83.36
CA VAL A 141 -9.15 13.96 84.45
C VAL A 141 -8.05 14.77 85.16
N SER A 142 -8.28 16.07 85.33
CA SER A 142 -7.40 16.96 86.10
C SER A 142 -7.25 16.42 87.53
N ILE A 143 -6.04 16.01 87.91
CA ILE A 143 -5.72 15.54 89.28
C ILE A 143 -5.85 16.67 90.31
N LYS A 144 -6.02 17.93 89.86
CA LYS A 144 -6.03 19.11 90.73
C LYS A 144 -7.32 19.30 91.56
N ASP A 145 -8.39 18.55 91.27
CA ASP A 145 -9.69 18.74 91.94
C ASP A 145 -9.98 17.74 93.07
N LYS A 146 -9.03 16.85 93.43
CA LYS A 146 -9.23 15.81 94.46
C LYS A 146 -8.50 16.02 95.80
N SER A 147 -7.87 17.17 96.05
CA SER A 147 -7.16 17.44 97.31
C SER A 147 -7.68 18.68 98.06
N SER A 148 -9.00 18.87 98.12
CA SER A 148 -9.62 19.87 98.99
C SER A 148 -10.87 19.26 99.63
N GLY A 149 -10.64 18.50 100.69
CA GLY A 149 -11.64 17.87 101.54
C GLY A 149 -10.97 17.46 102.84
#